data_AF-A0A2G6QRY4-F1
#
_entry.id   AF-A0A2G6QRY4-F1
#
_cell.length_a   1.000
_cell.length_b   1.000
_cell.length_c   1.000
_cell.angle_alpha   90.00
_cell.angle_beta   90.00
_cell.angle_gamma   90.00
#
_symmetry.space_group_name_H-M   'P 1'
#
loop_
_entity.id
_entity.type
_entity.pdbx_description
1 polymer ?
#
loop_
_entity_poly.entity_id
_entity_poly.type
_entity_poly.pdbx_seq_one_letter_code
_entity_poly.pdbx_strand_id
1 'polypeptide(L)'
;MRIAMTKTHRSGFVCFVGRPNAGKSSLTNVLVGQKIAISSSKPQTTRHTIRGIVTRDNGQMVIIDTPGLHRPRTLLGERLNHLVHETWAEVDVIGVCLPSDQRIGPGDTYLVNKIAELVNRPALVALATKTDLVSKQRLLSHLVDIDNLAKKVGIEWASVVPCSAVT
;
A
#
# COMPACT_ATOMS: atom_id res chain seq x y z
N MET A 1 -25.04 -34.98 14.75
CA MET A 1 -25.30 -33.74 13.99
C MET A 1 -24.05 -32.87 14.06
N ARG A 2 -23.18 -32.92 13.04
CA ARG A 2 -21.97 -32.08 12.97
C ARG A 2 -22.41 -30.69 12.52
N ILE A 3 -22.32 -29.69 13.41
CA ILE A 3 -22.45 -28.29 13.05
C ILE A 3 -21.24 -27.97 12.17
N ALA A 4 -21.45 -27.79 10.88
CA ALA A 4 -20.42 -27.28 9.98
C ALA A 4 -19.99 -25.91 10.52
N MET A 5 -18.74 -25.78 10.94
CA MET A 5 -18.16 -24.47 11.22
C MET A 5 -18.25 -23.66 9.94
N THR A 6 -19.12 -22.65 9.91
CA THR A 6 -19.19 -21.67 8.84
C THR A 6 -17.81 -21.06 8.69
N LYS A 7 -17.17 -21.21 7.52
CA LYS A 7 -15.94 -20.48 7.18
C LYS A 7 -16.17 -19.00 7.51
N THR A 8 -15.43 -18.46 8.49
CA THR A 8 -15.54 -17.05 8.86
C THR A 8 -15.11 -16.18 7.68
N HIS A 9 -16.07 -15.52 7.03
CA HIS A 9 -15.83 -14.57 5.96
C HIS A 9 -15.36 -13.24 6.56
N ARG A 10 -14.18 -12.76 6.16
CA ARG A 10 -13.60 -11.48 6.67
C ARG A 10 -13.72 -10.38 5.62
N SER A 11 -13.88 -9.13 6.05
CA SER A 11 -13.84 -7.98 5.14
C SER A 11 -13.01 -6.83 5.73
N GLY A 12 -12.40 -6.02 4.88
CA GLY A 12 -11.67 -4.83 5.32
C GLY A 12 -11.28 -3.90 4.18
N PHE A 13 -10.98 -2.66 4.55
CA PHE A 13 -10.48 -1.60 3.68
C PHE A 13 -8.95 -1.60 3.64
N VAL A 14 -8.41 -1.52 2.43
CA VAL A 14 -6.96 -1.53 2.20
C VAL A 14 -6.60 -0.39 1.26
N CYS A 15 -5.51 0.31 1.53
CA CYS A 15 -4.92 1.23 0.55
C CYS A 15 -3.49 0.82 0.20
N PHE A 16 -3.10 1.07 -1.05
CA PHE A 16 -1.71 0.88 -1.50
C PHE A 16 -1.04 2.23 -1.66
N VAL A 17 0.09 2.40 -0.96
CA VAL A 17 0.86 3.65 -0.94
C VAL A 17 2.29 3.39 -1.43
N GLY A 18 2.99 4.44 -1.82
CA GLY A 18 4.34 4.33 -2.37
C GLY A 18 4.65 5.48 -3.30
N ARG A 19 5.93 5.68 -3.61
CA ARG A 19 6.39 6.68 -4.60
C ARG A 19 5.71 6.48 -5.97
N PRO A 20 5.71 7.51 -6.85
CA PRO A 20 5.34 7.33 -8.25
C PRO A 20 6.06 6.11 -8.86
N ASN A 21 5.34 5.32 -9.67
CA ASN A 21 5.86 4.11 -10.33
C ASN A 21 6.34 2.97 -9.39
N ALA A 22 5.92 2.97 -8.12
CA ALA A 22 6.20 1.88 -7.17
C ALA A 22 5.42 0.57 -7.44
N GLY A 23 4.54 0.53 -8.45
CA GLY A 23 3.78 -0.68 -8.80
C GLY A 23 2.37 -0.79 -8.19
N LYS A 24 1.88 0.24 -7.48
CA LYS A 24 0.54 0.26 -6.84
C LYS A 24 -0.59 -0.14 -7.79
N SER A 25 -0.76 0.58 -8.90
CA SER A 25 -1.84 0.33 -9.86
C SER A 25 -1.73 -1.01 -10.56
N SER A 26 -0.51 -1.46 -10.88
CA SER A 26 -0.27 -2.79 -11.46
C SER A 26 -0.69 -3.88 -10.48
N LEU A 27 -0.31 -3.76 -9.20
CA LEU A 27 -0.72 -4.68 -8.14
C LEU A 27 -2.25 -4.69 -7.97
N THR A 28 -2.90 -3.52 -7.94
CA THR A 28 -4.37 -3.43 -7.88
C THR A 28 -5.03 -4.16 -9.04
N ASN A 29 -4.56 -3.95 -10.27
CA ASN A 29 -5.13 -4.60 -11.45
C ASN A 29 -5.03 -6.13 -11.38
N VAL A 30 -3.88 -6.66 -10.95
CA VAL A 30 -3.69 -8.10 -10.78
C VAL A 30 -4.60 -8.65 -9.70
N LEU A 31 -4.69 -7.98 -8.55
CA LEU A 31 -5.52 -8.44 -7.43
C LEU A 31 -7.00 -8.49 -7.79
N VAL A 32 -7.49 -7.49 -8.53
CA VAL A 32 -8.90 -7.45 -8.96
C VAL A 32 -9.17 -8.37 -10.17
N GLY A 33 -8.14 -8.76 -10.92
CA GLY A 33 -8.28 -9.63 -12.08
C GLY A 33 -8.88 -8.95 -13.31
N GLN A 34 -9.02 -7.62 -13.27
CA GLN A 34 -9.47 -6.78 -14.39
C GLN A 34 -8.65 -5.49 -14.42
N LYS A 35 -8.50 -4.88 -15.60
CA LYS A 35 -7.78 -3.61 -15.78
C LYS A 35 -8.64 -2.43 -15.31
N ILE A 36 -8.73 -2.21 -14.01
CA ILE A 36 -9.58 -1.18 -13.39
C ILE A 36 -8.78 0.11 -13.07
N ALA A 37 -7.53 -0.04 -12.66
CA ALA A 37 -6.63 1.07 -12.36
C ALA A 37 -5.89 1.54 -13.61
N ILE A 38 -6.38 2.62 -14.22
CA ILE A 38 -5.62 3.43 -15.18
C ILE A 38 -4.69 4.33 -14.35
N SER A 39 -3.39 4.34 -14.64
CA SER A 39 -2.43 5.21 -13.96
C SER A 39 -2.68 6.67 -14.36
N SER A 40 -3.48 7.40 -13.57
CA SER A 40 -3.66 8.84 -13.72
C SER A 40 -3.05 9.56 -12.53
N SER A 41 -2.32 10.64 -12.79
CA SER A 41 -1.77 11.55 -11.77
C SER A 41 -2.79 12.54 -11.22
N LYS A 42 -4.04 12.52 -11.71
CA LYS A 42 -5.10 13.45 -11.31
C LYS A 42 -5.85 12.93 -10.07
N PRO A 43 -5.89 13.69 -8.96
CA PRO A 43 -6.76 13.38 -7.82
C PRO A 43 -8.23 13.38 -8.26
N GLN A 44 -9.00 12.37 -7.88
CA GLN A 44 -10.46 12.37 -8.01
C GLN A 44 -11.11 12.76 -6.67
N THR A 45 -12.26 13.45 -6.75
CA THR A 45 -12.83 14.28 -5.66
C THR A 45 -13.93 13.61 -4.82
N THR A 46 -14.01 12.28 -4.77
CA THR A 46 -14.93 11.57 -3.84
C THR A 46 -14.18 11.09 -2.59
N ARG A 47 -14.81 11.28 -1.42
CA ARG A 47 -14.23 11.02 -0.07
C ARG A 47 -13.53 9.66 0.08
N HIS A 48 -14.04 8.63 -0.59
CA HIS A 48 -13.34 7.35 -0.77
C HIS A 48 -13.52 6.92 -2.23
N THR A 49 -12.47 7.06 -3.03
CA THR A 49 -12.50 6.48 -4.38
C THR A 49 -12.22 4.99 -4.24
N ILE A 50 -13.27 4.16 -4.17
CA ILE A 50 -13.13 2.70 -4.24
C ILE A 50 -12.47 2.38 -5.58
N ARG A 51 -11.25 1.83 -5.52
CA ARG A 51 -10.44 1.48 -6.68
C ARG A 51 -10.72 0.08 -7.21
N GLY A 52 -11.21 -0.80 -6.35
CA GLY A 52 -11.55 -2.16 -6.71
C GLY A 52 -12.01 -2.96 -5.50
N ILE A 53 -12.73 -4.04 -5.77
CA ILE A 53 -13.18 -4.99 -4.75
C ILE A 53 -12.65 -6.36 -5.16
N VAL A 54 -11.96 -7.02 -4.24
CA VAL A 54 -11.45 -8.38 -4.42
C VAL A 54 -12.22 -9.29 -3.49
N THR A 55 -13.07 -10.14 -4.06
CA THR A 55 -13.84 -11.13 -3.30
C THR A 55 -13.26 -12.52 -3.53
N ARG A 56 -13.04 -13.27 -2.45
CA ARG A 56 -12.61 -14.67 -2.43
C ARG A 56 -13.51 -15.44 -1.46
N ASP A 57 -13.51 -16.76 -1.51
CA ASP A 57 -14.40 -17.61 -0.69
C ASP A 57 -14.37 -17.32 0.82
N ASN A 58 -13.22 -16.86 1.32
CA ASN A 58 -12.99 -16.62 2.75
C ASN A 58 -12.96 -15.13 3.13
N GLY A 59 -13.21 -14.21 2.19
CA GLY A 59 -13.24 -12.79 2.51
C GLY A 59 -13.22 -11.82 1.34
N GLN A 60 -13.34 -10.54 1.68
CA GLN A 60 -13.43 -9.44 0.74
C GLN A 60 -12.47 -8.30 1.13
N MET A 61 -11.75 -7.78 0.15
CA MET A 61 -10.89 -6.61 0.29
C MET A 61 -11.47 -5.48 -0.55
N VAL A 62 -11.71 -4.33 0.09
CA VAL A 62 -12.09 -3.09 -0.60
C VAL A 62 -10.86 -2.21 -0.72
N ILE A 63 -10.37 -2.03 -1.94
CA ILE A 63 -9.17 -1.24 -2.21
C ILE A 63 -9.57 0.22 -2.35
N ILE A 64 -9.08 1.08 -1.48
CA ILE A 64 -9.29 2.52 -1.52
C ILE A 64 -8.13 3.19 -2.24
N ASP A 65 -8.45 4.07 -3.19
CA ASP A 65 -7.45 4.92 -3.82
C ASP A 65 -7.12 6.10 -2.90
N THR A 66 -5.83 6.33 -2.69
CA THR A 66 -5.33 7.50 -1.98
C THR A 66 -4.56 8.37 -2.97
N PRO A 67 -4.76 9.70 -2.99
CA PRO A 67 -3.87 10.59 -3.72
C PRO A 67 -2.41 10.33 -3.36
N GLY A 68 -1.50 10.56 -4.31
CA GLY A 68 -0.07 10.46 -4.01
C GLY A 68 0.32 11.49 -2.93
N LEU A 69 1.01 11.04 -1.87
CA LEU A 69 1.60 11.95 -0.90
C LEU A 69 2.75 12.72 -1.57
N HIS A 70 2.69 14.05 -1.51
CA HIS A 70 3.74 14.92 -2.03
C HIS A 70 4.15 15.94 -0.95
N ARG A 71 5.41 16.38 -0.97
CA ARG A 71 5.81 17.53 -0.14
C ARG A 71 5.10 18.77 -0.69
N PRO A 72 4.19 19.38 0.08
CA PRO A 72 3.36 20.46 -0.43
C PRO A 72 4.24 21.71 -0.59
N ARG A 73 4.04 22.43 -1.70
CA ARG A 73 4.64 23.75 -1.96
C ARG A 73 3.58 24.85 -2.05
N THR A 74 2.31 24.49 -1.79
CA THR A 74 1.12 25.33 -1.94
C THR A 74 0.04 24.88 -0.95
N LEU A 75 -0.91 25.77 -0.60
CA LEU A 75 -2.07 25.48 0.25
C LEU A 75 -2.96 24.35 -0.30
N LEU A 76 -3.05 24.23 -1.63
CA LEU A 76 -3.76 23.11 -2.27
C LEU A 76 -3.05 21.78 -2.00
N GLY A 77 -1.71 21.77 -2.02
CA GLY A 77 -0.93 20.60 -1.65
C GLY A 77 -1.13 20.21 -0.18
N GLU A 78 -1.25 21.18 0.72
CA GLU A 78 -1.53 20.91 2.15
C GLU A 78 -2.90 20.29 2.35
N ARG A 79 -3.95 20.83 1.70
CA ARG A 79 -5.30 20.24 1.73
C ARG A 79 -5.33 18.82 1.16
N LEU A 80 -4.61 18.57 0.06
CA LEU A 80 -4.51 17.21 -0.50
C LEU A 80 -3.82 16.24 0.47
N ASN A 81 -2.78 16.70 1.19
CA ASN A 81 -2.13 15.86 2.20
C ASN A 81 -3.06 15.58 3.39
N HIS A 82 -3.88 16.54 3.80
CA HIS A 82 -4.86 16.30 4.88
C HIS A 82 -5.83 15.17 4.51
N LEU A 83 -6.37 15.19 3.28
CA LEU A 83 -7.23 14.11 2.77
C LEU A 83 -6.52 12.75 2.73
N VAL A 84 -5.23 12.73 2.41
CA VAL A 84 -4.43 11.49 2.44
C VAL A 84 -4.32 10.95 3.87
N HIS A 85 -4.05 11.81 4.85
CA HIS A 85 -3.98 11.40 6.26
C HIS A 85 -5.33 10.91 6.80
N GLU A 86 -6.43 11.59 6.47
CA GLU A 86 -7.80 11.15 6.81
C GLU A 86 -8.07 9.76 6.22
N THR A 87 -7.79 9.57 4.93
CA THR A 87 -8.02 8.27 4.27
C THR A 87 -7.19 7.15 4.91
N TRP A 88 -5.93 7.43 5.26
CA TRP A 88 -5.08 6.44 5.92
C TRP A 88 -5.54 6.09 7.32
N ALA A 89 -6.15 7.02 8.06
CA ALA A 89 -6.65 6.75 9.41
C ALA A 89 -7.91 5.86 9.42
N GLU A 90 -8.60 5.74 8.28
CA GLU A 90 -9.87 5.02 8.16
C GLU A 90 -9.76 3.62 7.54
N VAL A 91 -8.59 3.23 7.02
CA VAL A 91 -8.38 1.89 6.46
C VAL A 91 -7.90 0.90 7.52
N ASP A 92 -8.17 -0.39 7.32
CA ASP A 92 -7.71 -1.46 8.21
C ASP A 92 -6.23 -1.82 7.96
N VAL A 93 -5.78 -1.73 6.70
CA VAL A 93 -4.42 -2.10 6.28
C VAL A 93 -3.85 -1.09 5.28
N ILE A 94 -2.58 -0.71 5.47
CA ILE A 94 -1.80 0.05 4.49
C ILE A 94 -0.71 -0.86 3.89
N GLY A 95 -0.80 -1.11 2.59
CA GLY A 95 0.24 -1.79 1.81
C GLY A 95 1.26 -0.80 1.25
N VAL A 96 2.47 -0.78 1.80
CA VAL A 96 3.56 0.13 1.38
C VAL A 96 4.38 -0.52 0.27
N CYS A 97 4.18 -0.07 -0.97
CA CYS A 97 4.90 -0.53 -2.15
C CYS A 97 6.32 0.05 -2.21
N LEU A 98 7.32 -0.82 -2.05
CA LEU A 98 8.74 -0.51 -2.03
C LEU A 98 9.44 -1.27 -3.18
N PRO A 99 9.62 -0.63 -4.35
CA PRO A 99 10.06 -1.31 -5.57
C PRO A 99 11.48 -1.86 -5.46
N SER A 100 11.65 -3.17 -5.69
CA SER A 100 12.92 -3.90 -5.48
C SER A 100 14.01 -3.52 -6.48
N ASP A 101 13.62 -3.04 -7.67
CA ASP A 101 14.50 -2.47 -8.70
C ASP A 101 15.12 -1.12 -8.27
N GLN A 102 14.71 -0.55 -7.14
CA GLN A 102 15.22 0.72 -6.62
C GLN A 102 15.65 0.58 -5.16
N ARG A 103 16.61 1.39 -4.74
CA ARG A 103 16.96 1.49 -3.31
C ARG A 103 15.85 2.20 -2.53
N ILE A 104 15.74 1.87 -1.24
CA ILE A 104 14.92 2.63 -0.29
C ILE A 104 15.50 4.04 -0.20
N GLY A 105 14.71 5.03 -0.62
CA GLY A 105 15.15 6.42 -0.75
C GLY A 105 14.48 7.38 0.24
N PRO A 106 14.86 8.67 0.18
CA PRO A 106 14.28 9.70 1.04
C PRO A 106 12.76 9.86 0.90
N GLY A 107 12.22 9.59 -0.30
CA GLY A 107 10.77 9.63 -0.52
C GLY A 107 10.03 8.47 0.15
N ASP A 108 10.63 7.28 0.22
CA ASP A 108 10.08 6.14 0.96
C ASP A 108 10.13 6.42 2.46
N THR A 109 11.26 6.95 2.95
CA THR A 109 11.39 7.37 4.36
C THR A 109 10.37 8.44 4.72
N TYR A 110 10.17 9.44 3.86
CA TYR A 110 9.18 10.50 4.08
C TYR A 110 7.75 9.94 4.15
N LEU A 111 7.39 9.05 3.23
CA LEU A 111 6.08 8.40 3.22
C LEU A 111 5.83 7.62 4.51
N VAL A 112 6.77 6.76 4.91
CA VAL A 112 6.63 5.92 6.10
C VAL A 112 6.62 6.78 7.37
N ASN A 113 7.40 7.86 7.44
CA ASN A 113 7.32 8.83 8.54
C ASN A 113 5.91 9.45 8.66
N LYS A 114 5.28 9.82 7.54
CA LYS A 114 3.92 10.38 7.57
C LYS A 114 2.87 9.38 8.03
N ILE A 115 3.04 8.11 7.70
CA ILE A 115 2.19 7.04 8.23
C ILE A 115 2.48 6.84 9.73
N ALA A 116 3.74 6.99 10.15
CA ALA A 116 4.14 6.86 11.54
C ALA A 116 3.51 7.94 12.45
N GLU A 117 3.25 9.13 11.91
CA GLU A 117 2.58 10.25 12.60
C GLU A 117 1.08 10.01 12.86
N LEU A 118 0.47 8.97 12.28
CA LEU A 118 -0.95 8.67 12.52
C LEU A 118 -1.18 8.19 13.97
N VAL A 119 -2.15 8.81 14.66
CA VAL A 119 -2.53 8.48 16.04
C VAL A 119 -3.05 7.05 16.15
N ASN A 120 -4.00 6.69 15.28
CA ASN A 120 -4.51 5.33 15.15
C ASN A 120 -3.97 4.75 13.85
N ARG A 121 -2.92 3.94 13.96
CA ARG A 121 -2.22 3.42 12.79
C ARG A 121 -2.85 2.10 12.33
N PRO A 122 -3.19 1.95 11.04
CA PRO A 122 -3.58 0.67 10.47
C PRO A 122 -2.44 -0.35 10.51
N ALA A 123 -2.76 -1.62 10.28
CA ALA A 123 -1.71 -2.62 10.09
C ALA A 123 -0.87 -2.27 8.85
N LEU A 124 0.47 -2.29 8.99
CA LEU A 124 1.38 -1.95 7.91
C LEU A 124 1.95 -3.21 7.27
N VAL A 125 1.78 -3.36 5.96
CA VAL A 125 2.39 -4.44 5.18
C VAL A 125 3.39 -3.83 4.20
N ALA A 126 4.66 -4.22 4.31
CA ALA A 126 5.64 -3.85 3.29
C ALA A 126 5.50 -4.78 2.09
N LEU A 127 5.39 -4.19 0.90
CA LEU A 127 5.27 -4.90 -0.37
C LEU A 127 6.55 -4.63 -1.16
N ALA A 128 7.46 -5.59 -1.17
CA ALA A 128 8.65 -5.53 -2.01
C ALA A 128 8.21 -5.84 -3.46
N THR A 129 7.80 -4.81 -4.19
CA THR A 129 7.23 -4.95 -5.55
C THR A 129 8.32 -5.15 -6.60
N LYS A 130 7.93 -5.58 -7.80
CA LYS A 130 8.80 -5.76 -8.98
C LYS A 130 9.95 -6.74 -8.76
N THR A 131 9.70 -7.80 -8.00
CA THR A 131 10.70 -8.84 -7.72
C THR A 131 11.20 -9.56 -8.98
N ASP A 132 10.39 -9.59 -10.03
CA ASP A 132 10.71 -10.12 -11.37
C ASP A 132 11.87 -9.38 -12.06
N LEU A 133 12.13 -8.12 -11.70
CA LEU A 133 13.17 -7.30 -12.34
C LEU A 133 14.55 -7.43 -11.68
N VAL A 134 14.68 -8.21 -10.61
CA VAL A 134 15.91 -8.24 -9.79
C VAL A 134 16.39 -9.65 -9.49
N SER A 135 17.70 -9.79 -9.26
CA SER A 135 18.28 -11.05 -8.81
C SER A 135 17.88 -11.37 -7.37
N LYS A 136 17.95 -12.65 -6.99
CA LYS A 136 17.74 -13.10 -5.60
C LYS A 136 18.62 -12.34 -4.61
N GLN A 137 19.88 -12.11 -4.97
CA GLN A 137 20.83 -11.38 -4.12
C GLN A 137 20.36 -9.93 -3.86
N ARG A 138 19.92 -9.24 -4.92
CA ARG A 138 19.39 -7.88 -4.81
C ARG A 138 18.11 -7.83 -3.97
N LEU A 139 17.22 -8.81 -4.16
CA LEU A 139 15.99 -8.93 -3.38
C LEU A 139 16.28 -9.13 -1.89
N LEU A 140 17.20 -10.03 -1.53
CA LEU A 140 17.60 -10.24 -0.13
C LEU A 140 18.13 -8.95 0.50
N SER A 141 19.02 -8.21 -0.18
CA SER A 141 19.47 -6.91 0.30
C SER A 141 18.34 -5.90 0.46
N HIS A 142 17.37 -5.90 -0.46
CA HIS A 142 16.21 -5.00 -0.39
C HIS A 142 15.30 -5.32 0.80
N LEU A 143 15.08 -6.60 1.13
CA LEU A 143 14.30 -6.99 2.30
C LEU A 143 14.96 -6.52 3.60
N VAL A 144 16.29 -6.56 3.68
CA VAL A 144 17.05 -6.00 4.80
C VAL A 144 16.89 -4.47 4.85
N ASP A 145 16.92 -3.78 3.71
CA ASP A 145 16.69 -2.33 3.65
C ASP A 145 15.28 -1.93 4.13
N ILE A 146 14.27 -2.77 3.86
CA ILE A 146 12.88 -2.58 4.32
C ILE A 146 12.78 -2.71 5.86
N ASP A 147 13.47 -3.69 6.43
CA ASP A 147 13.55 -3.87 7.89
C ASP A 147 14.28 -2.69 8.55
N ASN A 148 15.39 -2.25 7.96
CA ASN A 148 16.13 -1.07 8.43
C ASN A 148 15.29 0.22 8.38
N LEU A 149 14.44 0.36 7.36
CA LEU A 149 13.50 1.48 7.27
C LEU A 149 12.51 1.50 8.44
N ALA A 150 11.96 0.33 8.80
CA ALA A 150 11.06 0.21 9.96
C ALA A 150 11.74 0.66 11.26
N LYS A 151 12.95 0.14 11.52
CA LYS A 151 13.77 0.52 12.67
C LYS A 151 14.08 2.01 12.71
N LYS A 152 14.45 2.58 11.56
CA LYS A 152 14.79 4.00 11.44
C LYS A 152 13.60 4.92 11.74
N VAL A 153 12.39 4.52 11.35
CA VAL A 153 11.17 5.33 11.49
C VAL A 153 10.41 5.03 12.79
N GLY A 154 10.75 3.93 13.49
CA GLY A 154 10.06 3.53 14.71
C GLY A 154 8.69 2.92 14.44
N ILE A 155 8.59 2.08 13.40
CA ILE A 155 7.37 1.35 13.05
C ILE A 155 7.64 -0.14 12.94
N GLU A 156 6.59 -0.94 13.02
CA GLU A 156 6.65 -2.38 12.82
C GLU A 156 5.81 -2.77 11.59
N TRP A 157 6.36 -3.67 10.78
CA TRP A 157 5.63 -4.30 9.69
C TRP A 157 4.86 -5.49 10.24
N ALA A 158 3.55 -5.55 10.00
CA ALA A 158 2.76 -6.75 10.23
C ALA A 158 3.21 -7.90 9.32
N SER A 159 3.70 -7.58 8.12
CA SER A 159 4.32 -8.54 7.21
C SER A 159 5.19 -7.83 6.16
N VAL A 160 6.19 -8.54 5.64
CA VAL A 160 6.98 -8.12 4.48
C VAL A 160 6.77 -9.16 3.38
N VAL A 161 6.15 -8.75 2.27
CA VAL A 161 5.73 -9.65 1.19
C VAL A 161 6.46 -9.27 -0.10
N PRO A 162 7.38 -10.11 -0.60
CA PRO A 162 7.90 -10.00 -1.96
C PRO A 162 6.79 -10.31 -2.96
N CYS A 163 6.58 -9.45 -3.95
CA CYS A 163 5.56 -9.67 -4.97
C CYS A 163 5.96 -9.12 -6.34
N SER A 164 5.31 -9.67 -7.36
CA SER A 164 5.36 -9.16 -8.73
C SER A 164 3.94 -8.94 -9.23
N ALA A 165 3.77 -7.97 -10.12
CA ALA A 165 2.50 -7.73 -10.81
C ALA A 165 2.47 -8.42 -12.19
N VAL A 166 3.50 -9.20 -12.54
CA VAL A 166 3.59 -9.90 -13.83
C VAL A 166 3.72 -11.41 -13.69
N THR A 167 4.09 -11.90 -12.51
CA THR A 167 4.24 -13.33 -12.17
C THR A 167 3.62 -13.62 -10.81
#